data_AF-A0A972LK04-F1
#
_entry.id   AF-A0A972LK04-F1
#
_cell.length_a   1.000
_cell.length_b   1.000
_cell.length_c   1.000
_cell.angle_alpha   90.00
_cell.angle_beta   90.00
_cell.angle_gamma   90.00
#
_symmetry.space_group_name_H-M   'P 1'
#
loop_
_entity.id
_entity.type
_entity.pdbx_description
1 polymer ?
#
loop_
_entity_poly.entity_id
_entity_poly.type
_entity_poly.pdbx_seq_one_letter_code
_entity_poly.pdbx_strand_id
1 'polypeptide(L)'
;MPSRIEIKALIGAVSRHTLPGLFNPWSEVSDLDLKDDGHVLRRERLFQHWSAPNPRLILIGEAAGYQGCRFTGIPFTSERLILEGKMPRITDILAERISSRERPWSEPSATIVWKTLELLGVAEFTVLFNVVPWHPEGVRGPLSNRTPKAKERRVGMPYLERFLALFPDIPVAALGNIASSALSELGH
;
A
#
# COMPACT_ATOMS: atom_id res chain seq x y z
N MET A 1 -17.52 7.83 6.41
CA MET A 1 -17.06 7.20 5.15
C MET A 1 -16.46 8.29 4.29
N PRO A 2 -15.20 8.18 3.84
CA PRO A 2 -14.61 9.18 2.97
C PRO A 2 -15.33 9.22 1.62
N SER A 3 -15.46 10.42 1.05
CA SER A 3 -16.01 10.56 -0.29
C SER A 3 -15.02 10.04 -1.34
N ARG A 4 -15.56 9.59 -2.48
CA ARG A 4 -14.72 9.17 -3.63
C ARG A 4 -13.78 10.30 -4.09
N ILE A 5 -14.18 11.57 -3.93
CA ILE A 5 -13.39 12.74 -4.32
C ILE A 5 -12.17 12.87 -3.41
N GLU A 6 -12.33 12.74 -2.10
CA GLU A 6 -11.23 12.84 -1.14
C GLU A 6 -10.21 11.69 -1.32
N ILE A 7 -10.70 10.46 -1.50
CA ILE A 7 -9.85 9.29 -1.80
C ILE A 7 -9.02 9.56 -3.06
N LYS A 8 -9.67 9.94 -4.17
CA LYS A 8 -8.98 10.23 -5.44
C LYS A 8 -7.99 11.40 -5.31
N ALA A 9 -8.34 12.44 -4.55
CA ALA A 9 -7.46 13.57 -4.31
C ALA A 9 -6.19 13.16 -3.54
N LEU A 10 -6.30 12.25 -2.56
CA LEU A 10 -5.14 11.73 -1.84
C LEU A 10 -4.30 10.77 -2.70
N ILE A 11 -4.94 9.88 -3.47
CA ILE A 11 -4.22 9.03 -4.44
C ILE A 11 -3.45 9.89 -5.45
N GLY A 12 -4.07 10.95 -5.97
CA GLY A 12 -3.41 11.91 -6.85
C GLY A 12 -2.27 12.66 -6.16
N ALA A 13 -2.36 12.92 -4.86
CA ALA A 13 -1.26 13.53 -4.09
C ALA A 13 -0.06 12.59 -3.93
N VAL A 14 -0.28 11.34 -3.47
CA VAL A 14 0.82 10.37 -3.31
C VAL A 14 1.47 10.00 -4.65
N SER A 15 0.71 10.07 -5.75
CA SER A 15 1.19 9.82 -7.12
C SER A 15 2.06 10.95 -7.69
N ARG A 16 2.05 12.16 -7.13
CA ARG A 16 2.84 13.28 -7.69
C ARG A 16 4.24 13.37 -7.12
N HIS A 17 4.52 12.62 -6.07
CA HIS A 17 5.77 12.71 -5.35
C HIS A 17 6.86 11.86 -6.01
N THR A 18 8.04 12.43 -6.18
CA THR A 18 9.23 11.72 -6.67
C THR A 18 10.42 12.07 -5.79
N LEU A 19 11.14 11.05 -5.32
CA LEU A 19 12.39 11.21 -4.58
C LEU A 19 13.41 10.18 -5.08
N PRO A 20 14.67 10.57 -5.27
CA PRO A 20 15.72 9.63 -5.67
C PRO A 20 15.79 8.42 -4.73
N GLY A 21 15.75 7.21 -5.30
CA GLY A 21 15.81 5.95 -4.56
C GLY A 21 14.51 5.54 -3.87
N LEU A 22 13.39 6.21 -4.15
CA LEU A 22 12.03 5.76 -3.82
C LEU A 22 11.27 5.51 -5.12
N PHE A 23 10.93 4.26 -5.42
CA PHE A 23 10.03 3.93 -6.52
C PHE A 23 8.59 4.28 -6.13
N ASN A 24 7.88 5.05 -6.95
CA ASN A 24 6.49 5.43 -6.70
C ASN A 24 5.52 4.48 -7.44
N PRO A 25 4.83 3.55 -6.73
CA PRO A 25 3.95 2.58 -7.37
C PRO A 25 2.82 3.22 -8.17
N TRP A 26 2.40 4.43 -7.80
CA TRP A 26 1.25 5.09 -8.39
C TRP A 26 1.63 6.10 -9.46
N SER A 27 2.90 6.25 -9.86
CA SER A 27 3.25 7.12 -11.00
C SER A 27 4.33 6.58 -11.90
N GLU A 28 5.14 5.66 -11.40
CA GLU A 28 6.25 5.10 -12.13
C GLU A 28 5.90 3.73 -12.69
N VAL A 29 6.57 3.41 -13.79
CA VAL A 29 6.56 2.12 -14.46
C VAL A 29 8.03 1.76 -14.71
N SER A 30 8.34 0.47 -14.67
CA SER A 30 9.69 -0.06 -14.90
C SER A 30 9.65 -1.17 -15.95
N ASP A 31 10.80 -1.56 -16.46
CA ASP A 31 11.02 -2.78 -17.26
C ASP A 31 10.55 -4.08 -16.54
N LEU A 32 10.36 -4.01 -15.24
CA LEU A 32 9.77 -5.08 -14.43
C LEU A 32 8.23 -5.14 -14.50
N ASP A 33 7.59 -4.26 -15.28
CA ASP A 33 6.14 -4.22 -15.50
C ASP A 33 5.80 -4.79 -16.89
N LEU A 34 4.65 -5.45 -17.03
CA LEU A 34 4.17 -6.03 -18.29
C LEU A 34 3.66 -4.99 -19.29
N LYS A 35 3.21 -3.83 -18.80
CA LYS A 35 2.57 -2.77 -19.58
C LYS A 35 3.09 -1.40 -19.13
N ASP A 36 3.14 -0.46 -20.06
CA ASP A 36 3.63 0.91 -19.83
C ASP A 36 2.66 1.79 -19.01
N ASP A 37 1.54 1.23 -18.57
CA ASP A 37 0.50 1.89 -17.79
C ASP A 37 0.18 1.19 -16.45
N GLY A 38 1.06 0.30 -15.98
CA GLY A 38 0.83 -0.49 -14.75
C GLY A 38 0.49 0.36 -13.50
N HIS A 39 0.97 1.60 -13.43
CA HIS A 39 0.63 2.56 -12.39
C HIS A 39 -0.89 2.90 -12.34
N VAL A 40 -1.60 2.85 -13.46
CA VAL A 40 -3.06 3.08 -13.53
C VAL A 40 -3.81 2.00 -12.76
N LEU A 41 -3.46 0.74 -12.99
CA LEU A 41 -4.09 -0.39 -12.29
C LEU A 41 -3.75 -0.36 -10.78
N ARG A 42 -2.54 0.02 -10.41
CA ARG A 42 -2.15 0.22 -8.99
C ARG A 42 -2.98 1.30 -8.31
N ARG A 43 -3.25 2.42 -9.00
CA ARG A 43 -4.14 3.49 -8.50
C ARG A 43 -5.58 3.00 -8.32
N GLU A 44 -6.10 2.24 -9.28
CA GLU A 44 -7.46 1.72 -9.20
C GLU A 44 -7.60 0.69 -8.05
N ARG A 45 -6.62 -0.20 -7.89
CA ARG A 45 -6.54 -1.12 -6.76
C ARG A 45 -6.53 -0.39 -5.42
N LEU A 46 -5.70 0.64 -5.29
CA LEU A 46 -5.66 1.46 -4.07
C LEU A 46 -6.99 2.18 -3.83
N PHE A 47 -7.62 2.70 -4.88
CA PHE A 47 -8.92 3.35 -4.82
C PHE A 47 -10.00 2.39 -4.30
N GLN A 48 -10.08 1.18 -4.84
CA GLN A 48 -11.04 0.16 -4.36
C GLN A 48 -10.74 -0.27 -2.92
N HIS A 49 -9.46 -0.41 -2.57
CA HIS A 49 -9.05 -0.76 -1.22
C HIS A 49 -9.51 0.27 -0.18
N TRP A 50 -9.28 1.56 -0.46
CA TRP A 50 -9.70 2.67 0.41
C TRP A 50 -11.20 2.96 0.37
N SER A 51 -11.92 2.42 -0.62
CA SER A 51 -13.38 2.52 -0.73
C SER A 51 -14.12 1.42 0.05
N ALA A 52 -13.46 0.76 1.00
CA ALA A 52 -14.05 -0.33 1.78
C ALA A 52 -15.38 0.09 2.44
N PRO A 53 -16.48 -0.65 2.25
CA PRO A 53 -17.75 -0.32 2.89
C PRO A 53 -17.63 -0.57 4.40
N ASN A 54 -17.85 0.48 5.20
CA ASN A 54 -17.81 0.40 6.68
C ASN A 54 -16.46 -0.10 7.23
N PRO A 55 -15.35 0.64 7.03
CA PRO A 55 -14.05 0.28 7.57
C PRO A 55 -14.12 0.28 9.10
N ARG A 56 -13.45 -0.69 9.73
CA ARG A 56 -13.43 -0.88 11.19
C ARG A 56 -12.03 -0.98 11.77
N LEU A 57 -11.02 -1.11 10.91
CA LEU A 57 -9.63 -1.20 11.32
C LEU A 57 -8.74 -0.56 10.25
N ILE A 58 -7.78 0.24 10.70
CA ILE A 58 -6.68 0.74 9.88
C ILE A 58 -5.39 0.07 10.33
N LEU A 59 -4.63 -0.47 9.38
CA LEU A 59 -3.27 -0.94 9.63
C LEU A 59 -2.25 -0.06 8.93
N ILE A 60 -1.27 0.44 9.68
CA ILE A 60 -0.17 1.25 9.15
C ILE A 60 1.13 0.45 9.16
N GLY A 61 1.75 0.28 7.99
CA GLY A 61 3.07 -0.32 7.82
C GLY A 61 4.19 0.71 7.68
N GLU A 62 5.43 0.22 7.58
CA GLU A 62 6.62 1.06 7.39
C GLU A 62 6.68 1.69 6.00
N ALA A 63 6.77 0.85 4.96
CA ALA A 63 6.94 1.28 3.57
C ALA A 63 6.47 0.24 2.57
N ALA A 64 6.32 0.63 1.29
CA ALA A 64 6.02 -0.33 0.24
C ALA A 64 7.18 -1.31 0.02
N GLY A 65 6.88 -2.62 0.02
CA GLY A 65 7.85 -3.68 -0.27
C GLY A 65 7.91 -4.05 -1.75
N TYR A 66 9.09 -4.45 -2.23
CA TYR A 66 9.28 -4.85 -3.63
C TYR A 66 8.49 -6.10 -4.03
N GLN A 67 8.19 -7.02 -3.09
CA GLN A 67 7.41 -8.25 -3.37
C GLN A 67 5.88 -8.05 -3.29
N GLY A 68 5.43 -6.83 -3.03
CA GLY A 68 4.02 -6.55 -2.75
C GLY A 68 3.58 -5.22 -3.33
N CYS A 69 3.39 -4.24 -2.45
CA CYS A 69 2.83 -2.92 -2.77
C CYS A 69 3.50 -2.23 -3.97
N ARG A 70 4.82 -2.43 -4.18
CA ARG A 70 5.51 -1.94 -5.39
C ARG A 70 4.77 -2.32 -6.68
N PHE A 71 4.34 -3.58 -6.78
CA PHE A 71 3.65 -4.09 -7.96
C PHE A 71 2.13 -4.00 -7.83
N THR A 72 1.56 -4.23 -6.65
CA THR A 72 0.10 -4.30 -6.49
C THR A 72 -0.56 -2.95 -6.23
N GLY A 73 0.18 -1.96 -5.72
CA GLY A 73 -0.35 -0.67 -5.28
C GLY A 73 -1.06 -0.71 -3.93
N ILE A 74 -1.12 -1.87 -3.25
CA ILE A 74 -1.75 -2.03 -1.93
C ILE A 74 -0.70 -2.50 -0.90
N PRO A 75 -0.57 -1.81 0.25
CA PRO A 75 0.31 -2.23 1.34
C PRO A 75 0.00 -3.64 1.84
N PHE A 76 1.05 -4.41 2.16
CA PHE A 76 0.95 -5.81 2.57
C PHE A 76 0.11 -6.68 1.62
N THR A 77 0.13 -6.41 0.32
CA THR A 77 -0.57 -7.23 -0.68
C THR A 77 0.38 -7.61 -1.81
N SER A 78 0.46 -8.91 -2.11
CA SER A 78 1.29 -9.46 -3.19
C SER A 78 0.43 -9.95 -4.35
N GLU A 79 1.01 -10.02 -5.55
CA GLU A 79 0.29 -10.47 -6.76
C GLU A 79 -0.29 -11.88 -6.58
N ARG A 80 0.42 -12.77 -5.88
CA ARG A 80 -0.09 -14.10 -5.54
C ARG A 80 -1.44 -14.04 -4.80
N LEU A 81 -1.58 -13.15 -3.82
CA LEU A 81 -2.82 -13.03 -3.04
C LEU A 81 -3.97 -12.50 -3.90
N ILE A 82 -3.68 -11.56 -4.81
CA ILE A 82 -4.67 -11.03 -5.76
C ILE A 82 -5.13 -12.13 -6.72
N LEU A 83 -4.19 -12.85 -7.33
CA LEU A 83 -4.47 -13.88 -8.34
C LEU A 83 -5.16 -15.11 -7.76
N GLU A 84 -4.94 -15.41 -6.47
CA GLU A 84 -5.64 -16.47 -5.73
C GLU A 84 -7.05 -16.04 -5.27
N GLY A 85 -7.50 -14.82 -5.58
CA GLY A 85 -8.82 -14.32 -5.17
C GLY A 85 -8.95 -14.06 -3.66
N LYS A 86 -7.83 -13.88 -2.95
CA LYS A 86 -7.81 -13.73 -1.49
C LYS A 86 -7.95 -12.28 -1.02
N MET A 87 -7.91 -11.32 -1.94
CA MET A 87 -7.92 -9.90 -1.60
C MET A 87 -9.34 -9.36 -1.65
N PRO A 88 -9.85 -8.78 -0.55
CA PRO A 88 -11.18 -8.21 -0.54
C PRO A 88 -11.26 -7.04 -1.52
N ARG A 89 -12.43 -6.87 -2.15
CA ARG A 89 -12.75 -5.75 -3.06
C ARG A 89 -11.92 -5.69 -4.36
N ILE A 90 -11.08 -6.69 -4.62
CA ILE A 90 -10.36 -6.83 -5.89
C ILE A 90 -11.10 -7.85 -6.75
N THR A 91 -11.80 -7.37 -7.77
CA THR A 91 -12.55 -8.21 -8.73
C THR A 91 -11.66 -8.65 -9.89
N ASP A 92 -12.16 -9.55 -10.75
CA ASP A 92 -11.39 -10.15 -11.86
C ASP A 92 -10.69 -9.13 -12.77
N ILE A 93 -11.37 -8.01 -13.08
CA ILE A 93 -10.80 -6.92 -13.90
C ILE A 93 -9.58 -6.30 -13.21
N LEU A 94 -9.58 -6.28 -11.88
CA LEU A 94 -8.48 -5.75 -11.07
C LEU A 94 -7.50 -6.84 -10.66
N ALA A 95 -7.71 -8.10 -11.03
CA ALA A 95 -6.86 -9.23 -10.68
C ALA A 95 -5.73 -9.49 -11.68
N GLU A 96 -5.48 -8.57 -12.64
CA GLU A 96 -4.42 -8.73 -13.65
C GLU A 96 -3.00 -8.71 -13.06
N ARG A 97 -2.09 -9.51 -13.63
CA ARG A 97 -0.67 -9.42 -13.27
C ARG A 97 -0.08 -8.10 -13.79
N ILE A 98 0.74 -7.45 -12.97
CA ILE A 98 1.47 -6.23 -13.37
C ILE A 98 2.95 -6.53 -13.60
N SER A 99 3.57 -7.39 -12.80
CA SER A 99 4.99 -7.70 -12.95
C SER A 99 5.29 -8.60 -14.16
N SER A 100 6.42 -8.36 -14.82
CA SER A 100 6.92 -9.17 -15.95
C SER A 100 7.61 -10.47 -15.53
N ARG A 101 7.64 -10.76 -14.22
CA ARG A 101 8.27 -11.96 -13.67
C ARG A 101 7.47 -13.22 -14.04
N GLU A 102 8.18 -14.32 -14.34
CA GLU A 102 7.58 -15.63 -14.65
C GLU A 102 6.58 -16.09 -13.59
N ARG A 103 6.92 -15.95 -12.31
CA ARG A 103 6.05 -16.28 -11.16
C ARG A 103 5.58 -15.01 -10.46
N PRO A 104 4.30 -14.94 -10.04
CA PRO A 104 3.80 -13.82 -9.27
C PRO A 104 4.65 -13.56 -8.04
N TRP A 105 4.80 -12.30 -7.66
CA TRP A 105 5.40 -12.00 -6.37
C TRP A 105 4.56 -12.56 -5.23
N SER A 106 5.26 -13.11 -4.23
CA SER A 106 4.70 -13.55 -2.97
C SER A 106 5.48 -12.87 -1.86
N GLU A 107 4.78 -12.15 -1.00
CA GLU A 107 5.34 -11.47 0.16
C GLU A 107 4.92 -12.25 1.44
N PRO A 108 5.87 -12.77 2.23
CA PRO A 108 5.55 -13.50 3.46
C PRO A 108 4.73 -12.66 4.45
N SER A 109 5.12 -11.41 4.69
CA SER A 109 4.41 -10.49 5.58
C SER A 109 2.96 -10.25 5.13
N ALA A 110 2.74 -10.02 3.83
CA ALA A 110 1.40 -9.91 3.25
C ALA A 110 0.55 -11.15 3.52
N THR A 111 1.13 -12.34 3.34
CA THR A 111 0.43 -13.61 3.56
C THR A 111 0.01 -13.75 5.02
N ILE A 112 0.88 -13.37 5.96
CA ILE A 112 0.59 -13.42 7.40
C ILE A 112 -0.52 -12.42 7.74
N VAL A 113 -0.37 -11.15 7.34
CA VAL A 113 -1.35 -10.09 7.65
C VAL A 113 -2.74 -10.48 7.17
N TRP A 114 -2.89 -10.82 5.89
CA TRP A 114 -4.21 -11.14 5.34
C TRP A 114 -4.81 -12.43 5.91
N LYS A 115 -4.00 -13.47 6.15
CA LYS A 115 -4.47 -14.69 6.82
C LYS A 115 -4.97 -14.39 8.24
N THR A 116 -4.26 -13.54 8.98
CA THR A 116 -4.67 -13.15 10.33
C THR A 116 -5.97 -12.33 10.30
N LEU A 117 -6.10 -11.38 9.38
CA LEU A 117 -7.33 -10.59 9.21
C LEU A 117 -8.53 -11.45 8.83
N GLU A 118 -8.32 -12.46 7.97
CA GLU A 118 -9.34 -13.45 7.59
C GLU A 118 -9.77 -14.28 8.80
N LEU A 119 -8.82 -14.84 9.56
CA LEU A 119 -9.11 -15.63 10.77
C LEU A 119 -9.85 -14.83 11.84
N LEU A 120 -9.59 -13.53 11.94
CA LEU A 120 -10.28 -12.62 12.86
C LEU A 120 -11.62 -12.10 12.33
N GLY A 121 -11.99 -12.44 11.08
CA GLY A 121 -13.25 -12.00 10.46
C GLY A 121 -13.29 -10.50 10.13
N VAL A 122 -12.13 -9.84 10.01
CA VAL A 122 -12.03 -8.38 9.79
C VAL A 122 -11.38 -7.97 8.47
N ALA A 123 -11.01 -8.92 7.61
CA ALA A 123 -10.39 -8.64 6.31
C ALA A 123 -11.20 -7.66 5.44
N GLU A 124 -12.52 -7.84 5.34
CA GLU A 124 -13.41 -6.97 4.56
C GLU A 124 -13.52 -5.54 5.12
N PHE A 125 -13.22 -5.35 6.41
CA PHE A 125 -13.36 -4.06 7.09
C PHE A 125 -12.01 -3.38 7.36
N THR A 126 -10.91 -3.98 6.89
CA THR A 126 -9.56 -3.46 7.13
C THR A 126 -9.06 -2.67 5.93
N VAL A 127 -8.55 -1.46 6.22
CA VAL A 127 -7.89 -0.58 5.25
C VAL A 127 -6.41 -0.44 5.66
N LEU A 128 -5.52 -0.35 4.68
CA LEU A 128 -4.08 -0.35 4.93
C LEU A 128 -3.42 0.85 4.26
N PHE A 129 -2.42 1.41 4.95
CA PHE A 129 -1.49 2.41 4.42
C PHE A 129 -0.08 2.23 4.99
N ASN A 130 0.87 3.04 4.54
CA ASN A 130 2.25 3.04 5.04
C ASN A 130 2.69 4.44 5.46
N VAL A 131 3.58 4.53 6.44
CA VAL A 131 4.25 5.79 6.82
C VAL A 131 5.00 6.38 5.63
N VAL A 132 5.75 5.56 4.91
CA VAL A 132 6.37 5.92 3.63
C VAL A 132 5.61 5.21 2.51
N PRO A 133 4.72 5.88 1.77
CA PRO A 133 3.85 5.21 0.80
C PRO A 133 4.64 4.49 -0.30
N TRP A 134 5.80 5.02 -0.66
CA TRP A 134 6.62 4.57 -1.79
C TRP A 134 7.61 3.48 -1.40
N HIS A 135 8.19 2.81 -2.41
CA HIS A 135 9.11 1.70 -2.21
C HIS A 135 10.57 2.19 -2.11
N PRO A 136 11.23 2.07 -0.94
CA PRO A 136 12.63 2.42 -0.80
C PRO A 136 13.52 1.32 -1.38
N GLU A 137 14.16 1.61 -2.50
CA GLU A 137 15.02 0.65 -3.20
C GLU A 137 16.32 0.44 -2.43
N GLY A 138 16.67 -0.83 -2.22
CA GLY A 138 17.88 -1.22 -1.52
C GLY A 138 19.13 -1.19 -2.40
N VAL A 139 20.28 -1.47 -1.78
CA VAL A 139 21.59 -1.43 -2.44
C VAL A 139 21.76 -2.48 -3.54
N ARG A 140 20.89 -3.49 -3.60
CA ARG A 140 20.87 -4.52 -4.66
C ARG A 140 19.96 -4.12 -5.83
N GLY A 141 19.46 -2.89 -5.85
CA GLY A 141 18.61 -2.35 -6.91
C GLY A 141 17.10 -2.46 -6.64
N PRO A 142 16.26 -2.29 -7.68
CA PRO A 142 14.79 -2.15 -7.59
C PRO A 142 14.04 -3.33 -6.98
N LEU A 143 14.69 -4.50 -6.90
CA LEU A 143 14.13 -5.73 -6.32
C LEU A 143 14.72 -6.03 -4.94
N SER A 144 14.91 -4.98 -4.14
CA SER A 144 15.40 -5.10 -2.77
C SER A 144 14.83 -4.01 -1.89
N ASN A 145 14.54 -4.34 -0.63
CA ASN A 145 14.09 -3.35 0.36
C ASN A 145 15.29 -2.72 1.08
N ARG A 146 15.13 -1.45 1.46
CA ARG A 146 15.88 -0.83 2.56
C ARG A 146 14.91 -0.14 3.52
N THR A 147 15.35 0.09 4.75
CA THR A 147 14.63 0.94 5.69
C THR A 147 14.57 2.38 5.15
N PRO A 148 13.40 3.05 5.22
CA PRO A 148 13.30 4.45 4.84
C PRO A 148 14.17 5.34 5.71
N LYS A 149 14.79 6.35 5.10
CA LYS A 149 15.60 7.37 5.79
C LYS A 149 14.68 8.29 6.58
N ALA A 150 15.21 8.96 7.61
CA ALA A 150 14.46 9.93 8.41
C ALA A 150 13.83 11.06 7.58
N LYS A 151 14.51 11.52 6.52
CA LYS A 151 13.96 12.51 5.59
C LYS A 151 12.75 11.97 4.82
N GLU A 152 12.81 10.72 4.36
CA GLU A 152 11.73 10.08 3.61
C GLU A 152 10.50 9.83 4.50
N ARG A 153 10.72 9.44 5.76
CA ARG A 153 9.65 9.34 6.77
C ARG A 153 8.95 10.68 6.97
N ARG A 154 9.71 11.76 7.24
CA ARG A 154 9.16 13.12 7.39
C ARG A 154 8.34 13.57 6.18
N VAL A 155 8.74 13.16 4.98
CA VAL A 155 8.00 13.48 3.74
C VAL A 155 6.73 12.63 3.60
N GLY A 156 6.72 11.41 4.13
CA GLY A 156 5.53 10.55 4.19
C GLY A 156 4.48 11.02 5.19
N MET A 157 4.90 11.62 6.31
CA MET A 157 4.00 12.03 7.42
C MET A 157 2.77 12.85 6.98
N PRO A 158 2.88 13.90 6.14
CA PRO A 158 1.71 14.64 5.69
C PRO A 158 0.71 13.81 4.87
N TYR A 159 1.16 12.75 4.19
CA TYR A 159 0.26 11.84 3.47
C TYR A 159 -0.42 10.87 4.43
N LEU A 160 0.30 10.40 5.45
CA LEU A 160 -0.27 9.56 6.50
C LEU A 160 -1.34 10.32 7.29
N GLU A 161 -1.07 11.56 7.72
CA GLU A 161 -2.02 12.41 8.42
C GLU A 161 -3.29 12.62 7.58
N ARG A 162 -3.15 12.97 6.30
CA ARG A 162 -4.28 13.11 5.37
C ARG A 162 -5.04 11.80 5.16
N PHE A 163 -4.35 10.66 5.16
CA PHE A 163 -4.99 9.35 5.07
C PHE A 163 -5.81 9.05 6.32
N LEU A 164 -5.28 9.28 7.52
CA LEU A 164 -6.00 9.07 8.78
C LEU A 164 -7.22 9.98 8.88
N ALA A 165 -7.12 11.22 8.39
CA ALA A 165 -8.25 12.15 8.31
C ALA A 165 -9.40 11.68 7.40
N LEU A 166 -9.17 10.73 6.47
CA LEU A 166 -10.26 10.09 5.72
C LEU A 166 -11.13 9.17 6.59
N PHE A 167 -10.63 8.78 7.77
CA PHE A 167 -11.20 7.76 8.65
C PHE A 167 -11.12 8.18 10.14
N PRO A 168 -11.69 9.34 10.52
CA PRO A 168 -11.42 10.00 11.81
C PRO A 168 -11.76 9.18 13.07
N ASP A 169 -12.68 8.22 12.98
CA ASP A 169 -13.16 7.43 14.12
C ASP A 169 -12.79 5.94 14.03
N ILE A 170 -11.94 5.57 13.07
CA ILE A 170 -11.60 4.16 12.87
C ILE A 170 -10.35 3.82 13.67
N PRO A 171 -10.40 2.77 14.52
CA PRO A 171 -9.24 2.30 15.26
C PRO A 171 -8.06 2.03 14.33
N VAL A 172 -6.88 2.53 14.72
CA VAL A 172 -5.63 2.38 13.97
C VAL A 172 -4.64 1.53 14.76
N ALA A 173 -3.95 0.62 14.06
CA ALA A 173 -2.88 -0.17 14.64
C ALA A 173 -1.62 -0.10 13.77
N ALA A 174 -0.47 -0.02 14.44
CA ALA A 174 0.84 -0.07 13.80
C ALA A 174 1.31 -1.50 13.57
N LEU A 175 1.90 -1.74 12.41
CA LEU A 175 2.69 -2.93 12.12
C LEU A 175 4.17 -2.55 12.07
N GLY A 176 4.84 -2.67 13.23
CA GLY A 176 6.27 -2.40 13.41
C GLY A 176 6.58 -1.05 14.06
N ASN A 177 7.84 -0.89 14.49
CA ASN A 177 8.28 0.25 15.31
C ASN A 177 8.20 1.59 14.58
N ILE A 178 8.47 1.64 13.28
CA ILE A 178 8.40 2.88 12.50
C ILE A 178 6.95 3.38 12.39
N ALA A 179 6.01 2.47 12.12
CA ALA A 179 4.58 2.79 12.12
C ALA A 179 4.10 3.25 13.49
N SER A 180 4.52 2.55 14.56
CA SER A 180 4.18 2.90 15.94
C SER A 180 4.66 4.31 16.30
N SER A 181 5.93 4.61 16.05
CA SER A 181 6.49 5.94 16.30
C SER A 181 5.79 7.05 15.50
N ALA A 182 5.44 6.79 14.24
CA ALA A 182 4.76 7.76 13.40
C ALA A 182 3.32 8.04 13.88
N LEU A 183 2.59 7.00 14.29
CA LEU A 183 1.26 7.15 14.87
C LEU A 183 1.30 7.95 16.17
N SER A 184 2.24 7.66 17.06
CA SER A 184 2.41 8.44 18.30
C SER A 184 2.76 9.91 18.05
N GLU A 185 3.55 10.22 17.02
CA GLU A 185 3.84 11.60 16.61
C GLU A 185 2.57 12.34 16.13
N LEU A 186 1.61 11.62 15.56
CA LEU A 186 0.31 12.14 15.12
C LEU A 186 -0.78 12.08 16.22
N GLY A 187 -0.46 11.62 17.43
CA GLY A 187 -1.39 11.56 18.55
C GLY A 187 -2.32 10.33 18.58
N HIS A 188 -1.93 9.23 17.92
CA HIS A 188 -2.62 7.94 17.94
C HIS A 188 -1.93 6.89 18.84
#